data_AF-A0A553RNS8-F1
#
_entry.id   AF-A0A553RNS8-F1
#
_cell.length_a   1.000
_cell.length_b   1.000
_cell.length_c   1.000
_cell.angle_alpha   90.00
_cell.angle_beta   90.00
_cell.angle_gamma   90.00
#
_symmetry.space_group_name_H-M   'P 1'
#
loop_
_entity.id
_entity.type
_entity.pdbx_description
1 polymer ?
#
loop_
_entity_poly.entity_id
_entity_poly.type
_entity_poly.pdbx_seq_one_letter_code
_entity_poly.pdbx_strand_id
1 'polypeptide(L)' 'NLLYVYPLRLNLTNRLTSARNISVKIQFMSAEDSSCAMPVIYGKSSGPEFLQEVYTPVTYHNRFSQFLN' A
#
# COMPACT_ATOMS: atom_id res chain seq x y z
N ASN A 1 12.61 5.29 -16.59
CA ASN A 1 12.91 4.14 -15.72
C ASN A 1 11.60 3.61 -15.15
N LEU A 2 11.39 2.31 -15.07
CA LEU A 2 10.17 1.69 -14.51
C LEU A 2 10.54 0.93 -13.22
N LEU A 3 9.79 1.18 -12.15
CA LEU A 3 9.97 0.51 -10.86
C LEU A 3 8.69 -0.26 -10.53
N TYR A 4 8.82 -1.57 -10.31
CA TYR A 4 7.72 -2.42 -9.91
C TYR A 4 7.81 -2.70 -8.41
N VAL A 5 6.76 -2.37 -7.67
CA VAL A 5 6.68 -2.56 -6.21
C VAL A 5 5.55 -3.52 -5.89
N TYR A 6 5.87 -4.60 -5.19
CA TYR A 6 4.92 -5.61 -4.75
C TYR A 6 5.00 -5.77 -3.24
N PRO A 7 3.98 -5.32 -2.48
CA PRO A 7 3.89 -5.65 -1.06
C PRO A 7 3.84 -7.17 -0.90
N LEU A 8 4.75 -7.74 -0.12
CA LEU A 8 4.80 -9.19 0.07
C LEU A 8 3.96 -9.61 1.27
N ARG A 9 4.33 -9.12 2.46
CA ARG A 9 3.70 -9.53 3.71
C ARG A 9 3.84 -8.48 4.81
N LEU A 10 2.86 -8.44 5.71
CA LEU A 10 2.89 -7.66 6.94
C LEU A 10 2.62 -8.58 8.13
N ASN A 11 3.54 -8.62 9.10
CA ASN A 11 3.38 -9.39 10.32
C ASN A 11 3.20 -8.49 11.55
N LEU A 12 2.04 -8.57 12.19
CA LEU A 12 1.69 -7.84 13.42
C LEU A 12 1.48 -8.78 14.62
N THR A 13 1.87 -10.06 14.52
CA THR A 13 1.66 -11.06 15.60
C THR A 13 2.36 -10.73 16.91
N ASN A 14 3.46 -9.97 16.84
CA ASN A 14 4.27 -9.63 18.02
C ASN A 14 3.68 -8.48 18.85
N ARG A 15 2.53 -7.92 18.43
CA ARG A 15 1.81 -6.90 19.20
C ARG A 15 0.68 -7.58 19.98
N LEU A 16 0.48 -7.20 21.23
CA LEU A 16 -0.65 -7.64 22.08
C LEU A 16 -1.98 -7.00 21.64
N THR A 17 -2.23 -6.92 20.33
CA THR A 17 -3.42 -6.33 19.73
C THR A 17 -4.25 -7.39 19.05
N SER A 18 -5.58 -7.24 19.11
CA SER A 18 -6.51 -8.09 18.37
C SER A 18 -6.25 -8.03 16.86
N ALA A 19 -6.72 -9.05 16.15
CA ALA A 19 -6.72 -9.04 14.70
C ALA A 19 -7.59 -7.88 14.17
N ARG A 20 -7.21 -7.33 13.02
CA ARG A 20 -7.83 -6.13 12.48
C ARG A 20 -7.88 -6.16 10.96
N ASN A 21 -8.67 -5.27 10.40
CA ASN A 21 -8.66 -5.04 8.96
C ASN A 21 -7.36 -4.34 8.59
N ILE A 22 -6.62 -4.90 7.63
CA ILE A 22 -5.29 -4.42 7.23
C ILE A 22 -5.32 -4.01 5.76
N SER A 23 -4.85 -2.81 5.47
CA SER A 23 -4.49 -2.36 4.12
C SER A 23 -3.17 -1.59 4.21
N VAL A 24 -2.38 -1.62 3.13
CA VAL A 24 -1.12 -0.88 3.00
C VAL A 24 -1.31 0.23 1.99
N LYS A 25 -1.04 1.46 2.43
CA LYS A 25 -0.93 2.64 1.57
C LYS A 25 0.48 2.73 1.02
N ILE A 26 0.62 3.00 -0.28
CA ILE A 26 1.91 3.16 -0.96
C ILE A 26 1.92 4.54 -1.61
N GLN A 27 3.00 5.29 -1.39
CA GLN A 27 3.25 6.62 -1.97
C GLN A 27 4.70 6.69 -2.44
N PHE A 28 4.95 7.47 -3.50
CA PHE A 28 6.30 7.86 -3.90
C PHE A 28 6.50 9.33 -3.53
N MET A 29 7.43 9.59 -2.61
CA MET A 29 7.59 10.88 -1.96
C MET A 29 8.83 11.61 -2.46
N SER A 30 8.73 12.91 -2.73
CA SER A 30 9.91 13.76 -3.05
C SER A 30 10.54 14.40 -1.81
N ALA A 31 9.84 14.40 -0.67
CA ALA A 31 10.32 14.85 0.63
C ALA A 31 9.53 14.14 1.75
N GLU A 32 9.78 14.47 3.02
CA GLU A 32 9.16 13.78 4.17
C GLU A 32 7.68 14.12 4.38
N ASP A 33 7.23 15.31 3.97
CA ASP A 33 5.86 15.75 4.19
C ASP A 33 4.88 14.99 3.29
N SER A 34 3.74 14.57 3.85
CA SER A 34 2.72 13.79 3.12
C SER A 34 2.14 14.46 1.88
N SER A 35 2.20 15.81 1.79
CA SER A 35 1.80 16.58 0.61
C SER A 35 2.78 16.44 -0.56
N CYS A 36 4.00 15.96 -0.30
CA CYS A 36 5.05 15.75 -1.31
C CYS A 36 4.91 14.42 -2.06
N ALA A 37 3.73 13.82 -2.06
CA ALA A 37 3.42 12.61 -2.84
C ALA A 37 3.36 12.93 -4.33
N MET A 38 4.15 12.22 -5.13
CA MET A 38 4.29 12.44 -6.56
C MET A 38 3.29 11.59 -7.36
N PRO A 39 2.64 12.13 -8.42
CA PRO A 39 1.73 11.37 -9.27
C PRO A 39 2.52 10.52 -10.27
N VAL A 40 3.10 9.42 -9.79
CA VAL A 40 4.00 8.55 -10.59
C VAL A 40 3.61 7.07 -10.54
N ILE A 41 2.49 6.74 -9.92
CA ILE A 41 1.99 5.36 -9.85
C ILE A 41 0.98 5.15 -10.97
N TYR A 42 1.19 4.17 -11.85
CA TYR A 42 0.22 3.86 -12.90
C TYR A 42 -1.16 3.53 -12.31
N GLY A 43 -2.18 4.24 -12.78
CA GLY A 43 -3.57 4.03 -12.41
C GLY A 43 -4.20 2.82 -13.09
N LYS A 44 -5.46 2.55 -12.74
CA LYS A 44 -6.27 1.55 -13.44
C LYS A 44 -6.73 2.10 -14.80
N SER A 45 -7.05 1.21 -15.73
CA SER A 45 -7.43 1.55 -17.12
C SER A 45 -8.58 2.55 -17.26
N SER A 46 -9.47 2.65 -16.27
CA SER A 46 -10.63 3.55 -16.26
C SER A 46 -10.47 4.76 -15.33
N GLY A 47 -9.27 5.06 -14.85
CA GLY A 47 -8.99 6.13 -13.89
C GLY A 47 -7.93 7.12 -14.39
N PRO A 48 -7.45 8.01 -13.50
CA PRO A 48 -6.31 8.88 -13.80
C PRO A 48 -5.10 8.05 -14.26
N GLU A 49 -4.34 8.55 -15.23
CA GLU A 49 -3.15 7.85 -15.74
C GLU A 49 -2.12 7.61 -14.63
N PHE A 50 -1.91 8.61 -13.77
CA PHE A 50 -1.02 8.53 -12.62
C PHE A 50 -1.70 8.92 -11.32
N LEU A 51 -1.38 8.17 -10.27
CA LEU A 51 -1.88 8.34 -8.92
C LEU A 51 -0.72 8.72 -7.98
N GLN A 52 -1.04 9.49 -6.94
CA GLN A 52 -0.12 9.81 -5.85
C GLN A 52 -0.07 8.71 -4.79
N GLU A 53 -1.12 7.91 -4.70
CA GLU A 53 -1.26 6.84 -3.72
C GLU A 53 -2.09 5.68 -4.24
N VAL A 54 -1.77 4.49 -3.75
CA VAL A 54 -2.56 3.27 -3.96
C VAL A 54 -2.66 2.49 -2.66
N TYR A 55 -3.72 1.70 -2.53
CA TYR A 55 -3.98 0.84 -1.38
C TYR A 55 -4.04 -0.62 -1.82
N THR A 56 -3.48 -1.51 -1.01
CA THR A 56 -3.75 -2.94 -1.15
C THR A 56 -5.22 -3.23 -0.80
N PRO A 57 -5.81 -4.32 -1.32
CA PRO A 57 -7.05 -4.85 -0.79
C PRO A 57 -6.99 -5.02 0.73
N VAL A 58 -8.14 -4.88 1.38
CA VAL A 58 -8.24 -5.07 2.82
C VAL A 58 -8.18 -6.56 3.13
N THR A 59 -7.19 -6.99 3.91
CA THR A 59 -7.23 -8.30 4.57
C THR A 59 -8.08 -8.19 5.84
N TYR A 60 -9.17 -8.95 5.91
CA TYR A 60 -10.13 -8.86 7.01
C TYR A 60 -9.63 -9.59 8.27
N HIS A 61 -9.82 -8.95 9.43
CA HIS A 61 -9.57 -9.50 10.77
C HIS A 61 -8.33 -10.40 10.87
N ASN A 62 -7.18 -9.87 10.45
CA ASN A 62 -5.93 -10.63 10.38
C ASN A 62 -4.83 -9.98 11.23
N ARG A 63 -3.84 -10.78 11.63
CA ARG A 63 -2.58 -10.33 12.26
C ARG A 63 -1.38 -10.52 11.32
N PHE A 64 -1.56 -11.25 10.24
CA PHE A 64 -0.54 -11.57 9.26
C PHE A 64 -1.17 -11.54 7.85
N SER A 65 -0.85 -10.53 7.06
CA SER A 65 -1.37 -10.38 5.70
C SER A 65 -0.29 -10.76 4.69
N GLN A 66 -0.63 -11.63 3.73
CA GLN A 66 0.12 -11.80 2.47
C GLN A 66 -0.67 -11.08 1.37
N PHE A 67 0.01 -10.28 0.55
CA PHE A 67 -0.64 -9.45 -0.48
C PHE A 67 -0.34 -9.92 -1.91
N LEU A 68 0.67 -10.77 -2.07
CA LEU A 68 0.89 -11.55 -3.29
C LEU A 68 0.10 -12.86 -3.16
N ASN A 69 -0.71 -13.16 -4.17
CA ASN A 69 -1.15 -14.52 -4.50
C ASN A 69 -0.29 -15.02 -5.66
#